data_AF-A0A2W6BGW4-F1
#
_entry.id   AF-A0A2W6BGW4-F1
#
_cell.length_a   1.000
_cell.length_b   1.000
_cell.length_c   1.000
_cell.angle_alpha   90.00
_cell.angle_beta   90.00
_cell.angle_gamma   90.00
#
_symmetry.space_group_name_H-M   'P 1'
#
loop_
_entity.id
_entity.type
_entity.pdbx_description
1 polymer ?
#
loop_
_entity_poly.entity_id
_entity_poly.type
_entity_poly.pdbx_seq_one_letter_code
_entity_poly.pdbx_strand_id
1 'polypeptide(L)' 'GEKARHAVAFARGGEVAVVVPRLTLVLGGDWAGTTCQLPPETWADRFTGARFEGGAVPAAELLAGFPVALLARETGPG' A
#
# COMPACT_ATOMS: atom_id res chain seq x y z
N GLY A 1 -1.87 -12.80 2.93
CA GLY A 1 -1.48 -13.68 1.81
C GLY A 1 -0.15 -14.35 2.08
N GLU A 2 0.28 -15.25 1.18
CA GLU A 2 1.50 -16.07 1.33
C GLU A 2 2.78 -15.23 1.46
N LYS A 3 2.84 -14.09 0.78
CA LYS A 3 4.01 -13.20 0.74
C LYS A 3 3.93 -12.05 1.75
N ALA A 4 3.02 -12.10 2.73
CA ALA A 4 2.84 -11.01 3.71
C ALA A 4 4.13 -10.60 4.43
N ARG A 5 5.04 -11.56 4.72
CA ARG A 5 6.35 -11.29 5.35
C ARG A 5 7.29 -10.37 4.54
N HIS A 6 7.00 -10.19 3.25
CA HIS A 6 7.75 -9.32 2.34
C HIS A 6 7.21 -7.89 2.33
N ALA A 7 6.06 -7.61 2.96
CA ALA A 7 5.57 -6.26 3.13
C ALA A 7 5.92 -5.76 4.55
N VAL A 8 6.39 -4.52 4.64
CA VAL A 8 6.40 -3.75 5.88
C VAL A 8 5.46 -2.59 5.67
N ALA A 9 4.49 -2.43 6.58
CA ALA A 9 3.52 -1.36 6.50
C ALA A 9 3.32 -0.72 7.86
N PHE A 10 3.06 0.58 7.86
CA PHE A 10 2.67 1.32 9.07
C PHE A 10 1.73 2.47 8.70
N ALA A 11 0.93 2.88 9.67
CA ALA A 11 0.09 4.06 9.58
C ALA A 11 0.53 5.11 10.63
N ARG A 12 0.34 6.39 10.30
CA ARG A 12 0.65 7.50 11.20
C ARG A 12 -0.54 8.44 11.30
N GLY A 13 -1.06 8.60 12.52
CA GLY A 13 -2.12 9.55 12.83
C GLY A 13 -3.45 9.32 12.11
N GLY A 14 -3.67 8.16 11.48
CA GLY A 14 -4.87 7.90 10.65
C GLY A 14 -4.87 8.63 9.30
N GLU A 15 -3.86 9.43 9.00
CA GLU A 15 -3.81 10.28 7.80
C GLU A 15 -2.82 9.77 6.75
N VAL A 16 -1.86 8.95 7.16
CA VAL A 16 -0.79 8.45 6.28
C VAL A 16 -0.64 6.95 6.49
N ALA A 17 -0.55 6.20 5.38
CA ALA A 17 -0.17 4.79 5.35
C ALA A 17 1.02 4.60 4.41
N VAL A 18 2.00 3.80 4.83
CA VAL A 18 3.20 3.48 4.06
C VAL A 18 3.28 1.98 3.88
N VAL A 19 3.58 1.53 2.65
CA VAL A 19 3.86 0.12 2.34
C VAL A 19 5.17 0.03 1.57
N VAL A 20 6.08 -0.83 2.03
CA VAL A 20 7.37 -1.07 1.37
C VAL A 20 7.65 -2.58 1.28
N PRO A 21 8.30 -3.03 0.19
CA PRO A 21 8.79 -4.39 0.10
C PRO A 21 10.09 -4.57 0.89
N ARG A 22 10.30 -5.79 1.40
CA ARG A 22 11.57 -6.26 1.97
C ARG A 22 11.90 -7.63 1.41
N LEU A 23 13.20 -7.98 1.43
CA LEU A 23 13.70 -9.24 0.86
C LEU A 23 13.27 -9.38 -0.62
N THR A 24 13.41 -8.31 -1.40
CA THR A 24 12.89 -8.19 -2.78
C THR A 24 13.43 -9.24 -3.73
N LEU A 25 14.69 -9.66 -3.56
CA LEU A 25 15.29 -10.75 -4.33
C LEU A 25 14.52 -12.08 -4.14
N VAL A 26 14.07 -12.37 -2.91
CA VAL A 26 13.30 -13.58 -2.59
C VAL A 26 11.82 -13.42 -2.97
N LEU A 27 11.30 -12.19 -2.94
CA LEU A 27 9.96 -11.88 -3.40
C LEU A 27 9.81 -12.13 -4.91
N GLY A 28 10.85 -11.84 -5.70
CA GLY A 28 10.85 -12.07 -7.15
C GLY A 28 9.84 -11.21 -7.92
N GLY A 29 9.30 -10.16 -7.29
CA GLY A 29 8.26 -9.31 -7.86
C GLY A 29 6.84 -9.90 -7.81
N ASP A 30 6.66 -11.13 -7.32
CA ASP A 30 5.35 -11.78 -7.22
C ASP A 30 4.81 -11.74 -5.80
N TRP A 31 3.64 -11.12 -5.64
CA TRP A 31 2.95 -10.97 -4.36
C TRP A 31 1.99 -12.12 -4.05
N ALA A 32 1.71 -13.04 -4.99
CA ALA A 32 0.83 -14.19 -4.80
C ALA A 32 -0.51 -13.83 -4.10
N GLY A 33 -1.18 -12.78 -4.60
CA GLY A 33 -2.45 -12.30 -4.06
C GLY A 33 -2.37 -11.68 -2.65
N THR A 34 -1.17 -11.37 -2.15
CA THR A 34 -1.02 -10.71 -0.85
C THR A 34 -1.61 -9.31 -0.90
N THR A 35 -2.49 -9.02 0.07
CA THR A 35 -3.14 -7.71 0.23
C THR A 35 -2.63 -7.00 1.49
N CYS A 36 -2.71 -5.68 1.46
CA CYS A 36 -2.59 -4.80 2.61
C CYS A 36 -3.99 -4.32 3.01
N GLN A 37 -4.31 -4.37 4.30
CA GLN A 37 -5.55 -3.78 4.81
C GLN A 37 -5.33 -2.29 5.06
N LEU A 38 -6.00 -1.46 4.28
CA LEU A 38 -6.08 -0.02 4.51
C LEU A 38 -7.34 0.29 5.34
N PRO A 39 -7.32 1.32 6.20
CA PRO A 39 -8.52 1.82 6.86
C PRO A 39 -9.57 2.31 5.82
N PRO A 40 -10.88 2.31 6.18
CA PRO A 40 -12.01 2.44 5.25
C PRO A 40 -12.24 3.88 4.75
N GLU A 41 -11.22 4.46 4.12
CA GLU A 41 -11.25 5.78 3.49
C GLU A 41 -10.60 5.72 2.11
N THR A 42 -10.67 6.82 1.36
CA THR A 42 -9.96 6.93 0.08
C THR A 42 -8.54 7.42 0.33
N TRP A 43 -7.58 6.81 -0.35
CA TRP A 43 -6.15 7.04 -0.19
C TRP A 43 -5.52 7.44 -1.52
N ALA A 44 -4.71 8.50 -1.51
CA ALA A 44 -3.94 8.94 -2.67
C ALA A 44 -2.45 8.63 -2.47
N ASP A 45 -1.84 7.92 -3.41
CA ASP A 45 -0.39 7.72 -3.46
C ASP A 45 0.30 9.02 -3.88
N ARG A 46 1.19 9.52 -3.02
CA ARG A 46 1.90 10.77 -3.21
C ARG A 46 3.04 10.67 -4.23
N PHE A 47 3.51 9.47 -4.58
CA PHE A 47 4.54 9.29 -5.59
C PHE A 47 3.96 9.12 -7.00
N THR A 48 2.82 8.45 -7.11
CA THR A 48 2.24 8.07 -8.42
C THR A 48 0.95 8.83 -8.76
N GLY A 49 0.28 9.40 -7.77
CA GLY A 49 -1.07 9.98 -7.92
C GLY A 49 -2.19 8.95 -8.00
N ALA A 50 -1.88 7.65 -7.90
CA ALA A 50 -2.89 6.59 -7.89
C ALA A 50 -3.83 6.72 -6.69
N ARG A 51 -5.09 6.29 -6.86
CA ARG A 51 -6.11 6.29 -5.81
C ARG A 51 -6.50 4.87 -5.46
N PHE A 52 -6.70 4.64 -4.16
CA PHE A 52 -7.11 3.36 -3.62
C PHE A 52 -8.25 3.56 -2.64
N GLU A 53 -9.28 2.73 -2.74
CA GLU A 53 -10.27 2.62 -1.68
C GLU A 53 -9.71 1.82 -0.51
N GLY A 54 -10.20 2.14 0.69
CA GLY A 54 -9.91 1.41 1.91
C GLY A 54 -10.31 -0.07 1.83
N GLY A 55 -9.79 -0.86 2.77
CA GLY A 55 -9.97 -2.31 2.80
C GLY A 55 -8.80 -3.08 2.19
N ALA A 56 -9.09 -4.23 1.60
CA ALA A 56 -8.08 -5.17 1.13
C ALA A 56 -7.51 -4.78 -0.24
N VAL A 57 -6.38 -4.08 -0.27
CA VAL A 57 -5.75 -3.65 -1.53
C VAL A 57 -4.59 -4.60 -1.89
N PRO A 58 -4.49 -5.11 -3.13
CA PRO A 58 -3.36 -5.93 -3.56
C PRO A 58 -2.02 -5.19 -3.41
N ALA A 59 -1.03 -5.82 -2.75
CA ALA A 59 0.31 -5.25 -2.61
C ALA A 59 1.01 -5.04 -3.96
N ALA A 60 0.68 -5.89 -4.94
CA ALA A 60 1.13 -5.73 -6.33
C ALA A 60 0.63 -4.44 -6.97
N GLU A 61 -0.59 -4.00 -6.63
CA GLU A 61 -1.19 -2.79 -7.17
C GLU A 61 -0.62 -1.53 -6.48
N LEU A 62 -0.52 -1.57 -5.16
CA LEU A 62 0.08 -0.49 -4.35
C LEU A 62 1.52 -0.16 -4.78
N LEU A 63 2.28 -1.16 -5.24
CA LEU A 63 3.70 -1.04 -5.57
C LEU A 63 3.99 -1.14 -7.07
N ALA A 64 2.95 -1.06 -7.92
CA ALA A 64 3.10 -1.19 -9.37
C ALA A 64 3.86 -0.03 -9.99
N GLY A 65 3.57 1.20 -9.55
CA GLY A 65 4.14 2.43 -10.12
C GLY A 65 5.43 2.90 -9.44
N PHE A 66 5.67 2.50 -8.19
CA PHE A 66 6.86 2.88 -7.43
C PHE A 66 7.17 1.80 -6.37
N PRO A 67 8.44 1.50 -6.04
CA PRO A 67 8.80 0.46 -5.07
C PRO A 67 8.43 0.80 -3.62
N VAL A 68 7.71 1.89 -3.39
CA VAL A 68 7.16 2.35 -2.11
C VAL A 68 5.78 2.95 -2.38
N ALA A 69 4.79 2.63 -1.57
CA ALA A 69 3.52 3.35 -1.56
C ALA A 69 3.53 4.33 -0.38
N LEU A 70 3.37 5.64 -0.65
CA LEU A 70 3.14 6.66 0.37
C LEU A 70 1.73 7.19 0.20
N LEU A 71 0.80 6.64 0.96
CA LEU A 71 -0.61 6.94 0.86
C LEU A 71 -0.98 8.04 1.85
N ALA A 72 -1.59 9.11 1.36
CA ALA A 72 -2.25 10.09 2.20
C ALA A 72 -3.77 9.91 2.09
N ARG A 73 -4.46 9.93 3.22
CA ARG A 73 -5.92 9.92 3.25
C ARG A 73 -6.43 11.16 2.52
N GLU A 74 -7.37 10.97 1.60
CA GLU A 74 -8.09 12.10 1.02
C GLU A 74 -9.08 12.61 2.07
N THR A 75 -8.86 13.81 2.60
CA THR A 75 -9.88 14.49 3.39
C THR A 75 -11.02 14.85 2.43
N GLY A 76 -12.25 14.45 2.76
CA GLY A 76 -13.43 14.99 2.06
C GLY A 76 -13.41 16.52 2.07
N PRO A 77 -14.18 17.20 1.20
CA PRO A 77 -14.19 18.65 1.17
C PRO A 77 -14.52 19.18 2.58
N GLY A 78 -13.59 19.96 3.13
CA GLY A 78 -13.77 20.66 4.41
C GLY A 78 -14.76 21.80 4.31
#